data_AF-A0A973MAU4-F1
#
_entry.id   AF-A0A973MAU4-F1
#
_cell.length_a   1.000
_cell.length_b   1.000
_cell.length_c   1.000
_cell.angle_alpha   90.00
_cell.angle_beta   90.00
_cell.angle_gamma   90.00
#
_symmetry.space_group_name_H-M   'P 1'
#
loop_
_entity.id
_entity.type
_entity.pdbx_description
1 polymer ?
#
loop_
_entity_poly.entity_id
_entity_poly.type
_entity_poly.pdbx_seq_one_letter_code
_entity_poly.pdbx_strand_id
1 'polypeptide(L)' 'MTAKKDLATRLAEAAQSGARAAGYCGLEHPSGKASCTRPPHEDSQHVDYYNGRKSVTDASGTEWTESPA' A
#
# COMPACT_ATOMS: atom_id res chain seq x y z
N MET A 1 -23.83 1.80 21.05
CA MET A 1 -22.51 2.44 21.13
C MET A 1 -21.58 1.71 20.17
N THR A 2 -21.16 2.33 19.08
CA THR A 2 -20.22 1.71 18.14
C THR A 2 -18.89 1.53 18.87
N ALA A 3 -18.42 0.29 19.02
CA ALA A 3 -17.11 0.04 19.60
C ALA A 3 -16.06 0.85 18.84
N LYS A 4 -15.22 1.60 19.55
CA LYS A 4 -14.11 2.32 18.91
C LYS A 4 -13.22 1.28 18.23
N LYS A 5 -12.94 1.46 16.94
CA LYS A 5 -11.93 0.67 16.22
C LYS A 5 -10.61 0.73 16.98
N ASP A 6 -9.85 -0.37 16.95
CA ASP A 6 -8.54 -0.41 17.59
C ASP A 6 -7.56 0.58 16.91
N LEU A 7 -6.46 0.88 17.59
CA LEU A 7 -5.49 1.86 17.12
C LEU A 7 -4.84 1.46 15.78
N ALA A 8 -4.51 0.18 15.59
CA ALA A 8 -3.87 -0.30 14.37
C ALA A 8 -4.79 -0.15 13.17
N THR A 9 -6.06 -0.53 13.30
CA THR A 9 -7.06 -0.31 12.23
C THR A 9 -7.17 1.17 11.87
N ARG A 10 -7.25 2.06 12.86
CA ARG A 10 -7.36 3.50 12.62
C ARG A 10 -6.14 4.08 11.91
N LEU A 11 -4.94 3.58 12.24
CA LEU A 11 -3.69 4.01 11.59
C LEU A 11 -3.62 3.51 10.15
N ALA A 12 -4.01 2.27 9.88
CA ALA A 12 -4.06 1.71 8.53
C ALA A 12 -5.03 2.49 7.63
N GLU A 13 -6.24 2.79 8.11
CA GLU A 13 -7.20 3.62 7.38
C GLU A 13 -6.66 5.04 7.11
N ALA A 14 -5.99 5.64 8.09
CA ALA A 14 -5.38 6.96 7.93
C ALA A 14 -4.23 6.94 6.90
N ALA A 15 -3.39 5.89 6.92
CA ALA A 15 -2.31 5.73 5.97
C ALA A 15 -2.84 5.55 4.54
N GLN A 16 -3.87 4.71 4.36
CA GLN A 16 -4.53 4.52 3.07
C GLN A 16 -5.18 5.82 2.57
N SER A 17 -5.85 6.56 3.45
CA SER A 17 -6.41 7.87 3.10
C SER A 17 -5.33 8.88 2.70
N GLY A 18 -4.19 8.89 3.40
CA GLY A 18 -3.05 9.75 3.10
C GLY A 18 -2.42 9.42 1.75
N ALA A 19 -2.23 8.13 1.45
CA ALA A 19 -1.70 7.68 0.17
C ALA A 19 -2.61 8.08 -1.00
N ARG A 20 -3.93 7.92 -0.85
CA ARG A 20 -4.90 8.38 -1.85
C ARG A 20 -4.89 9.89 -2.04
N ALA A 21 -4.79 10.66 -0.96
CA ALA A 21 -4.67 12.12 -1.02
C ALA A 21 -3.37 12.57 -1.71
N ALA A 22 -2.30 11.79 -1.59
CA ALA A 22 -1.04 12.01 -2.31
C ALA A 22 -1.10 11.57 -3.79
N GLY A 23 -2.23 11.04 -4.26
CA GLY A 23 -2.40 10.59 -5.65
C GLY A 23 -1.88 9.19 -5.93
N TYR A 24 -1.70 8.36 -4.91
CA TYR A 24 -1.31 6.95 -5.06
C TYR A 24 -2.51 6.01 -4.89
N CYS A 25 -2.36 4.78 -5.40
CA CYS A 25 -3.28 3.67 -5.17
C CYS A 25 -3.42 3.39 -3.65
N GLY A 26 -2.30 3.33 -2.95
CA GLY A 26 -2.27 3.24 -1.48
C GLY A 26 -2.76 1.91 -0.91
N LEU A 27 -2.89 0.86 -1.73
CA LEU A 27 -3.21 -0.48 -1.26
C LEU A 27 -2.05 -1.01 -0.41
N GLU A 28 -2.34 -1.59 0.75
CA GLU A 28 -1.33 -2.20 1.61
C GLU A 28 -0.98 -3.61 1.11
N HIS A 29 0.31 -3.94 1.10
CA HIS A 29 0.78 -5.28 0.79
C HIS A 29 0.29 -6.27 1.88
N PRO A 30 -0.12 -7.51 1.55
CA PRO A 30 -0.67 -8.48 2.53
C PRO A 30 0.22 -8.80 3.74
N SER A 31 1.53 -8.58 3.60
CA SER A 31 2.50 -8.73 4.70
C SER A 31 2.60 -7.53 5.64
N GLY A 32 1.91 -6.43 5.36
CA GLY A 32 1.89 -5.18 6.15
C GLY A 32 3.16 -4.33 6.07
N LYS A 33 4.11 -4.64 5.17
CA LYS A 33 5.43 -3.98 5.11
C LYS A 33 5.64 -3.00 3.95
N ALA A 34 4.68 -2.90 3.03
CA ALA A 34 4.77 -2.07 1.84
C ALA A 34 3.39 -1.53 1.45
N SER A 35 3.35 -0.42 0.72
CA SER A 35 2.12 0.16 0.20
C SER A 35 2.28 0.62 -1.25
N CYS A 36 1.21 0.49 -2.04
CA CYS A 36 1.28 0.74 -3.46
C CYS A 36 1.45 2.23 -3.70
N THR A 37 2.60 2.61 -4.28
CA THR A 37 2.95 3.99 -4.61
C THR A 37 2.84 4.27 -6.11
N ARG A 38 2.18 3.37 -6.86
CA ARG A 38 1.69 3.68 -8.20
C ARG A 38 0.54 4.69 -8.14
N PRO A 39 0.34 5.50 -9.19
CA PRO A 39 -0.93 6.19 -9.41
C PRO A 39 -2.11 5.22 -9.46
N PRO A 40 -3.35 5.64 -9.18
CA PRO A 40 -4.53 4.80 -9.32
C PRO A 40 -4.57 4.09 -10.68
N HIS A 41 -4.73 2.77 -10.65
CA HIS A 41 -4.73 1.90 -11.82
C HIS A 41 -5.85 0.87 -11.72
N GLU A 42 -6.26 0.32 -12.87
CA GLU A 42 -7.33 -0.69 -12.96
C GLU A 42 -6.79 -2.13 -12.95
N ASP A 43 -5.48 -2.30 -13.16
CA ASP A 43 -4.83 -3.60 -13.12
C ASP A 43 -4.60 -4.07 -11.67
N SER A 44 -4.50 -5.38 -11.47
CA SER A 44 -4.30 -5.99 -10.14
C SER A 44 -2.85 -5.95 -9.66
N GLN A 45 -1.95 -5.28 -10.36
CA GLN A 45 -0.52 -5.25 -10.03
C GLN A 45 -0.16 -4.02 -9.22
N HIS A 46 0.42 -4.23 -8.05
CA HIS A 46 0.79 -3.19 -7.11
C HIS A 46 2.30 -3.14 -6.96
N VAL A 47 2.84 -1.93 -6.85
CA VAL A 47 4.27 -1.69 -6.75
C VAL A 47 4.54 -0.61 -5.71
N ASP A 48 5.48 -0.89 -4.82
CA ASP A 48 6.10 0.10 -3.95
C ASP A 48 7.46 0.49 -4.55
N TYR A 49 7.56 1.70 -5.09
CA TYR A 49 8.82 2.21 -5.65
C TYR A 49 9.86 2.59 -4.59
N TYR A 50 9.48 2.68 -3.31
CA TYR A 50 10.34 3.18 -2.24
C TYR A 50 10.83 2.08 -1.30
N ASN A 51 10.01 1.05 -1.02
CA ASN A 51 10.37 -0.03 -0.11
C ASN A 51 10.61 -1.38 -0.81
N GLY A 52 11.59 -2.15 -0.30
CA GLY A 52 11.87 -3.51 -0.77
C GLY A 52 12.66 -3.61 -2.07
N ARG A 53 13.41 -2.56 -2.43
CA ARG A 53 14.41 -2.62 -3.50
C ARG A 53 15.49 -3.65 -3.15
N LYS A 54 15.88 -4.48 -4.12
CA LYS A 54 16.93 -5.50 -3.94
C LYS A 54 18.33 -4.90 -4.06
N SER A 55 18.45 -3.87 -4.88
CA SER A 55 19.65 -3.05 -5.08
C SER A 55 19.32 -1.57 -5.00
N VAL A 56 20.32 -0.74 -4.67
CA VAL A 56 20.21 0.73 -4.70
C VAL A 56 19.90 1.27 -6.09
N THR A 57 20.20 0.51 -7.14
CA THR A 57 19.96 0.87 -8.55
C THR A 57 18.57 0.49 -9.06
N ASP A 58 17.80 -0.31 -8.31
CA ASP A 58 16.48 -0.74 -8.77
C ASP A 58 15.50 0.44 -8.74
N ALA A 59 14.77 0.62 -9.85
CA ALA A 59 13.72 1.63 -9.95
C ALA A 59 12.46 1.25 -9.16
N SER A 60 12.16 -0.05 -9.09
CA SER A 60 11.00 -0.62 -8.40
C SER A 60 11.43 -1.41 -7.17
N GLY A 61 10.63 -1.36 -6.11
CA GLY A 61 10.84 -2.13 -4.89
C GLY A 61 9.94 -3.36 -4.83
N THR A 62 9.06 -3.41 -3.84
CA THR A 62 8.17 -4.54 -3.61
C THR A 62 7.04 -4.55 -4.63
N GLU A 63 6.89 -5.66 -5.34
CA GLU A 63 5.83 -5.86 -6.32
C GLU A 63 4.94 -7.02 -5.87
N TRP A 64 3.63 -6.87 -6.01
CA TRP A 64 2.66 -7.92 -5.69
C TRP A 64 1.41 -7.80 -6.56
N THR A 65 0.67 -8.89 -6.63
CA THR A 65 -0.65 -8.91 -7.27
C THR A 65 -1.71 -9.00 -6.19
N GLU A 66 -2.87 -8.38 -6.42
CA GLU A 66 -4.07 -8.72 -5.65
C GLU A 66 -4.36 -10.21 -5.89
N SER A 67 -4.03 -11.05 -4.90
CA SER A 67 -4.54 -12.43 -4.90
C SER A 67 -6.05 -12.35 -4.69
N PRO A 68 -6.86 -12.95 -5.56
CA PRO A 68 -8.28 -13.11 -5.26
C PRO A 68 -8.40 -13.90 -3.96
N ALA A 69 -9.11 -13.33 -2.99
CA ALA A 69 -9.50 -14.00 -1.76
C ALA A 69 -10.38 -15.22 -2.05
#